data_AF-A0A2E6VVC1-F1
#
_entry.id   AF-A0A2E6VVC1-F1
#
_cell.length_a   1.000
_cell.length_b   1.000
_cell.length_c   1.000
_cell.angle_alpha   90.00
_cell.angle_beta   90.00
_cell.angle_gamma   90.00
#
_symmetry.space_group_name_H-M   'P 1'
#
loop_
_entity.id
_entity.type
_entity.pdbx_description
1 polymer ?
#
loop_
_entity_poly.entity_id
_entity_poly.type
_entity_poly.pdbx_seq_one_letter_code
_entity_poly.pdbx_strand_id
1 'polypeptide(L)'
;MLFWAVSFVLRSREKVKDFFRGLCYLKKRIKLSTNWWTTMNLFFQLQILLSGIIAGWIIFQTAFVAPTVFTKLEDAEKALVLRAIFPKLFKALAVAGLLHLGLGLLAQTTVSSAAFKMFPLIVGAYTFLSSFLCNAIVPATNAARDRNDTKRFAQLHRVSVLLTMLTLLLHLGWMFVTNASV
;
A
#
# COMPACT_ATOMS: atom_id res chain seq x y z
N MET A 1 22.01 9.21 26.94
CA MET A 1 20.97 9.11 25.87
C MET A 1 20.91 7.73 25.20
N LEU A 2 22.04 7.07 24.85
CA LEU A 2 22.03 5.73 24.24
C LEU A 2 21.31 4.64 25.06
N PHE A 3 21.42 4.66 26.40
CA PHE A 3 20.81 3.65 27.27
C PHE A 3 19.28 3.64 27.23
N TRP A 4 18.66 4.82 27.06
CA TRP A 4 17.21 4.97 26.93
C TRP A 4 16.69 4.49 25.57
N ALA A 5 17.46 4.72 24.50
CA ALA A 5 17.10 4.25 23.16
C ALA A 5 17.13 2.72 23.05
N VAL A 6 18.15 2.07 23.63
CA VAL A 6 18.25 0.60 23.68
C VAL A 6 17.14 0.00 24.53
N SER A 7 16.87 0.60 25.70
CA SER A 7 15.79 0.13 26.60
C SER A 7 14.40 0.25 25.97
N PHE A 8 14.15 1.32 25.19
CA PHE A 8 12.90 1.51 24.45
C PHE A 8 12.73 0.47 23.32
N VAL A 9 13.80 0.16 22.58
CA VAL A 9 13.80 -0.85 21.52
C VAL A 9 13.62 -2.27 22.08
N LEU A 10 14.23 -2.59 23.22
CA LEU A 10 14.04 -3.88 23.88
C LEU A 10 12.64 -4.03 24.46
N ARG A 11 12.10 -2.96 25.08
CA ARG A 11 10.73 -2.94 25.60
C ARG A 11 9.66 -3.03 24.51
N SER A 12 9.91 -2.46 23.32
CA SER A 12 9.00 -2.63 22.18
C SER A 12 9.04 -4.05 21.62
N ARG A 13 10.22 -4.70 21.57
CA ARG A 13 10.37 -6.12 21.20
C ARG A 13 9.60 -7.05 22.15
N GLU A 14 9.63 -6.79 23.45
CA GLU A 14 8.87 -7.61 24.43
C GLU A 14 7.36 -7.44 24.29
N LYS A 15 6.86 -6.21 24.18
CA LYS A 15 5.43 -5.97 23.93
C LYS A 15 4.93 -6.65 22.66
N VAL A 16 5.75 -6.67 21.61
CA VAL A 16 5.43 -7.39 20.37
C VAL A 16 5.38 -8.90 20.62
N LYS A 17 6.34 -9.47 21.35
CA LYS A 17 6.31 -10.90 21.72
C LYS A 17 5.10 -11.24 22.58
N ASP A 18 4.71 -10.37 23.50
CA ASP A 18 3.55 -10.57 24.37
C ASP A 18 2.23 -10.47 23.63
N PHE A 19 2.14 -9.56 22.65
CA PHE A 19 1.01 -9.48 21.73
C PHE A 19 0.87 -10.77 20.92
N PHE A 20 1.98 -11.31 20.38
CA PHE A 20 1.97 -12.60 19.69
C PHE A 20 1.66 -13.78 20.62
N ARG A 21 2.10 -13.75 21.89
CA ARG A 21 1.71 -14.74 22.90
C ARG A 21 0.21 -14.67 23.22
N GLY A 22 -0.35 -13.46 23.31
CA GLY A 22 -1.79 -13.24 23.48
C GLY A 22 -2.60 -13.77 22.31
N LEU A 23 -2.15 -13.55 21.08
CA LEU A 23 -2.72 -14.14 19.87
C LEU A 23 -2.67 -15.68 19.91
N CYS A 24 -1.56 -16.28 20.37
CA CYS A 24 -1.44 -17.73 20.55
C CYS A 24 -2.38 -18.27 21.64
N TYR A 25 -2.61 -17.54 22.72
CA TYR A 25 -3.57 -17.91 23.77
C TYR A 25 -5.02 -17.81 23.28
N LEU A 26 -5.35 -16.76 22.53
CA LEU A 26 -6.67 -16.60 21.89
C LEU A 26 -6.93 -17.74 20.88
N LYS A 27 -5.91 -18.13 20.12
CA LYS A 27 -5.87 -19.29 19.21
C LYS A 27 -6.18 -20.61 19.91
N LYS A 28 -5.79 -20.78 21.18
CA LYS A 28 -6.07 -22.00 21.95
C LYS A 28 -7.53 -22.05 22.47
N ARG A 29 -8.16 -20.88 22.66
CA ARG A 29 -9.54 -20.78 23.16
C ARG A 29 -10.60 -20.86 22.05
N ILE A 30 -10.26 -20.40 20.85
CA ILE A 30 -11.16 -20.46 19.70
C ILE A 30 -10.84 -21.78 18.98
N LYS A 31 -11.72 -22.79 19.15
CA LYS A 31 -11.68 -24.09 18.47
C LYS A 31 -11.99 -23.94 16.97
N LEU A 32 -11.20 -23.12 16.27
CA LEU A 32 -11.23 -22.98 14.82
C LEU A 32 -10.63 -24.24 14.21
N SER A 33 -11.48 -25.25 14.03
CA SER A 33 -11.24 -26.52 13.35
C SER A 33 -11.14 -26.35 11.83
N THR A 34 -10.35 -25.39 11.38
CA THR A 34 -9.88 -25.27 10.01
C THR A 34 -8.37 -25.39 10.06
N ASN A 35 -7.80 -26.24 9.22
CA ASN A 35 -6.36 -26.51 9.18
C ASN A 35 -5.61 -25.17 9.17
N TRP A 36 -4.80 -24.90 10.19
CA TRP A 36 -4.10 -23.62 10.32
C TRP A 36 -3.29 -23.27 9.06
N TRP A 37 -2.71 -24.30 8.43
CA TRP A 37 -2.03 -24.22 7.14
C TRP A 37 -2.92 -23.70 6.00
N THR A 38 -4.18 -24.14 5.92
CA THR A 38 -5.10 -23.67 4.88
C THR A 38 -5.48 -22.20 5.09
N THR A 39 -5.61 -21.76 6.34
CA THR A 39 -5.91 -20.35 6.64
C THR A 39 -4.75 -19.41 6.30
N MET A 40 -3.50 -19.81 6.59
CA MET A 40 -2.32 -19.01 6.24
C MET A 40 -2.12 -18.95 4.72
N ASN A 41 -2.31 -20.08 4.03
CA ASN A 41 -2.33 -20.13 2.57
C ASN A 41 -3.40 -19.22 1.97
N LEU A 42 -4.61 -19.19 2.56
CA LEU A 42 -5.67 -18.29 2.13
C LEU A 42 -5.25 -16.82 2.21
N PHE A 43 -4.65 -16.38 3.33
CA PHE A 43 -4.17 -15.00 3.46
C PHE A 43 -3.10 -14.64 2.43
N PHE A 44 -2.19 -15.57 2.14
CA PHE A 44 -1.19 -15.39 1.09
C PHE A 44 -1.83 -15.23 -0.30
N GLN A 45 -2.79 -16.08 -0.65
CA GLN A 45 -3.51 -15.99 -1.93
C GLN A 45 -4.31 -14.70 -2.05
N LEU A 46 -5.02 -14.31 -0.99
CA LEU A 46 -5.73 -13.03 -0.92
C LEU A 46 -4.78 -11.84 -1.07
N GLN A 47 -3.57 -11.93 -0.52
CA GLN A 47 -2.56 -10.89 -0.66
C GLN A 47 -2.08 -10.73 -2.10
N ILE A 48 -1.79 -11.84 -2.80
CA ILE A 48 -1.40 -11.82 -4.21
C ILE A 48 -2.55 -11.27 -5.06
N LEU A 49 -3.77 -11.73 -4.82
CA LEU A 49 -4.97 -11.24 -5.51
C LEU A 49 -5.13 -9.72 -5.31
N LEU A 50 -4.98 -9.23 -4.08
CA LEU A 50 -5.06 -7.80 -3.78
C LEU A 50 -3.97 -7.01 -4.49
N SER A 51 -2.74 -7.54 -4.60
CA SER A 51 -1.68 -6.92 -5.41
C SER A 51 -2.05 -6.80 -6.88
N GLY A 52 -2.65 -7.84 -7.46
CA GLY A 52 -3.16 -7.81 -8.83
C GLY A 52 -4.25 -6.77 -9.03
N ILE A 53 -5.17 -6.66 -8.07
CA ILE A 53 -6.24 -5.64 -8.07
C ILE A 53 -5.62 -4.23 -8.00
N ILE A 54 -4.66 -3.98 -7.11
CA ILE A 54 -4.01 -2.67 -6.99
C ILE A 54 -3.26 -2.30 -8.28
N ALA A 55 -2.48 -3.24 -8.83
CA ALA A 55 -1.76 -3.02 -10.09
C ALA A 55 -2.73 -2.74 -11.25
N GLY A 56 -3.78 -3.56 -11.40
CA GLY A 56 -4.81 -3.38 -12.41
C GLY A 56 -5.55 -2.05 -12.26
N TRP A 57 -5.83 -1.63 -11.02
CA TRP A 57 -6.46 -0.33 -10.76
C TRP A 57 -5.55 0.84 -11.19
N ILE A 58 -4.26 0.81 -10.85
CA ILE A 58 -3.32 1.86 -11.27
C ILE A 58 -3.20 1.90 -12.80
N ILE A 59 -3.11 0.75 -13.46
CA ILE A 59 -3.07 0.66 -14.93
C ILE A 59 -4.38 1.21 -15.52
N PHE A 60 -5.53 0.82 -14.99
CA PHE A 60 -6.83 1.29 -15.48
C PHE A 60 -6.94 2.82 -15.39
N GLN A 61 -6.51 3.39 -14.26
CA GLN A 61 -6.55 4.82 -14.05
C GLN A 61 -5.59 5.57 -14.98
N THR A 62 -4.39 5.06 -15.20
CA THR A 62 -3.36 5.74 -16.01
C THR A 62 -3.55 5.53 -17.51
N ALA A 63 -3.99 4.36 -17.96
CA ALA A 63 -4.14 4.03 -19.38
C ALA A 63 -5.50 4.44 -19.97
N PHE A 64 -6.57 4.47 -19.16
CA PHE A 64 -7.92 4.75 -19.66
C PHE A 64 -8.51 6.02 -19.06
N VAL A 65 -8.59 6.11 -17.73
CA VAL A 65 -9.31 7.21 -17.07
C VAL A 65 -8.62 8.56 -17.32
N ALA A 66 -7.30 8.66 -17.07
CA ALA A 66 -6.57 9.90 -17.25
C ALA A 66 -6.61 10.37 -18.72
N PRO A 67 -6.27 9.56 -19.74
CA PRO A 67 -6.36 9.98 -21.13
C PRO A 67 -7.77 10.41 -21.54
N THR A 68 -8.81 9.69 -21.09
CA THR A 68 -10.20 10.05 -21.39
C THR A 68 -10.54 11.43 -20.82
N VAL A 69 -10.19 11.69 -19.55
CA VAL A 69 -10.44 12.99 -18.91
C VAL A 69 -9.70 14.12 -19.63
N PHE A 70 -8.42 13.91 -19.99
CA PHE A 70 -7.62 14.95 -20.65
C PHE A 70 -8.02 15.21 -22.11
N THR A 71 -8.60 14.23 -22.80
CA THR A 71 -8.99 14.33 -24.22
C THR A 71 -10.45 14.70 -24.45
N LYS A 72 -11.36 14.41 -23.52
CA LYS A 72 -12.81 14.58 -23.73
C LYS A 72 -13.43 15.79 -23.03
N LEU A 73 -12.77 16.36 -22.04
CA LEU A 73 -13.31 17.47 -21.26
C LEU A 73 -12.65 18.80 -21.62
N GLU A 74 -13.34 19.91 -21.33
CA GLU A 74 -12.73 21.24 -21.36
C GLU A 74 -11.87 21.49 -20.11
N ASP A 75 -10.97 22.47 -20.14
CA ASP A 75 -10.00 22.69 -19.06
C ASP A 75 -10.65 22.99 -17.69
N ALA A 76 -11.77 23.71 -17.69
CA ALA A 76 -12.55 23.98 -16.47
C ALA A 76 -13.13 22.70 -15.87
N GLU A 77 -13.69 21.83 -16.72
CA GLU A 77 -14.29 20.55 -16.33
C GLU A 77 -13.24 19.54 -15.87
N LYS A 78 -12.09 19.46 -16.57
CA LYS A 78 -10.93 18.65 -16.15
C LYS A 78 -10.55 18.97 -14.72
N ALA A 79 -10.42 20.26 -14.41
CA ALA A 79 -9.99 20.70 -13.09
C ALA A 79 -11.02 20.31 -12.01
N LEU A 80 -12.32 20.37 -12.29
CA LEU A 80 -13.36 19.92 -11.37
C LEU A 80 -13.28 18.40 -11.13
N VAL A 81 -13.21 17.62 -12.21
CA VAL A 81 -13.17 16.15 -12.17
C VAL A 81 -11.92 15.64 -11.45
N LEU A 82 -10.74 16.16 -11.79
CA LEU A 82 -9.47 15.72 -11.20
C LEU A 82 -9.40 16.03 -9.68
N ARG A 83 -9.93 17.20 -9.26
CA ARG A 83 -10.01 17.55 -7.83
C ARG A 83 -10.94 16.63 -7.04
N ALA A 84 -11.98 16.09 -7.68
CA ALA A 84 -12.89 15.14 -7.05
C ALA A 84 -12.35 13.70 -7.03
N ILE A 85 -11.66 13.28 -8.11
CA ILE A 85 -11.20 11.89 -8.28
C ILE A 85 -9.91 11.62 -7.50
N PHE A 86 -8.89 12.48 -7.59
CA PHE A 86 -7.57 12.16 -7.02
C PHE A 86 -7.56 11.92 -5.50
N PRO A 87 -8.24 12.73 -4.66
CA PRO A 87 -8.31 12.45 -3.23
C PRO A 87 -8.97 11.10 -2.93
N LYS A 88 -10.00 10.72 -3.69
CA LYS A 88 -10.68 9.42 -3.52
C LYS A 88 -9.78 8.26 -3.91
N LEU A 89 -9.08 8.39 -5.04
CA LEU A 89 -8.12 7.41 -5.53
C LEU A 89 -7.01 7.15 -4.50
N PHE A 90 -6.33 8.21 -4.04
CA PHE A 90 -5.21 8.05 -3.13
C PHE A 90 -5.64 7.55 -1.74
N LYS A 91 -6.81 7.95 -1.23
CA LYS A 91 -7.37 7.35 -0.01
C LYS A 91 -7.66 5.87 -0.18
N ALA A 92 -8.25 5.47 -1.31
CA ALA A 92 -8.53 4.07 -1.57
C ALA A 92 -7.25 3.23 -1.68
N LEU A 93 -6.22 3.73 -2.37
CA LEU A 93 -4.91 3.08 -2.43
C LEU A 93 -4.23 3.01 -1.06
N ALA A 94 -4.37 4.03 -0.22
CA ALA A 94 -3.84 3.99 1.15
C ALA A 94 -4.51 2.87 1.98
N VAL A 95 -5.84 2.75 1.91
CA VAL A 95 -6.58 1.66 2.57
C VAL A 95 -6.18 0.30 2.00
N ALA A 96 -6.06 0.17 0.68
CA ALA A 96 -5.62 -1.06 0.04
C ALA A 96 -4.19 -1.45 0.47
N GLY A 97 -3.29 -0.48 0.63
CA GLY A 97 -1.95 -0.69 1.18
C GLY A 97 -1.95 -1.21 2.62
N LEU A 98 -2.82 -0.68 3.48
CA LEU A 98 -3.00 -1.20 4.86
C LEU A 98 -3.56 -2.62 4.87
N LEU A 99 -4.55 -2.91 4.01
CA LEU A 99 -5.10 -4.26 3.88
C LEU A 99 -4.03 -5.24 3.39
N HIS A 100 -3.23 -4.84 2.39
CA HIS A 100 -2.12 -5.64 1.89
C HIS A 100 -1.06 -5.91 2.97
N LEU A 101 -0.72 -4.88 3.76
CA LEU A 101 0.19 -5.01 4.90
C LEU A 101 -0.38 -5.98 5.96
N GLY A 102 -1.66 -5.85 6.29
CA GLY A 102 -2.35 -6.73 7.24
C GLY A 102 -2.34 -8.20 6.79
N LEU A 103 -2.67 -8.46 5.53
CA LEU A 103 -2.60 -9.81 4.95
C LEU A 103 -1.16 -10.37 4.99
N GLY A 104 -0.16 -9.52 4.73
CA GLY A 104 1.26 -9.92 4.82
C GLY A 104 1.70 -10.28 6.23
N LEU A 105 1.20 -9.58 7.26
CA LEU A 105 1.45 -9.92 8.66
C LEU A 105 0.81 -11.26 9.04
N LEU A 106 -0.36 -11.56 8.49
CA LEU A 106 -1.06 -12.82 8.75
C LEU A 106 -0.46 -14.00 7.97
N ALA A 107 0.17 -13.76 6.82
CA ALA A 107 0.72 -14.80 5.93
C ALA A 107 2.21 -15.15 6.19
N GLN A 108 2.85 -14.61 7.24
CA GLN A 108 4.31 -14.73 7.43
C GLN A 108 4.87 -16.15 7.60
N THR A 109 4.05 -17.10 8.01
CA THR A 109 4.46 -18.50 8.22
C THR A 109 4.51 -19.32 6.93
N THR A 110 3.95 -18.79 5.84
CA THR A 110 3.78 -19.48 4.55
C THR A 110 4.98 -19.34 3.62
N VAL A 111 5.82 -18.31 3.83
CA VAL A 111 6.99 -18.03 2.99
C VAL A 111 8.23 -18.63 3.65
N SER A 112 8.91 -19.59 3.02
CA SER A 112 10.05 -20.31 3.62
C SER A 112 11.30 -19.43 3.77
N SER A 113 11.51 -18.52 2.83
CA SER A 113 12.73 -17.70 2.75
C SER A 113 12.61 -16.40 3.55
N ALA A 114 13.52 -16.21 4.51
CA ALA A 114 13.54 -15.01 5.37
C ALA A 114 13.61 -13.69 4.58
N ALA A 115 14.32 -13.66 3.44
CA ALA A 115 14.40 -12.50 2.57
C ALA A 115 13.04 -12.12 1.94
N PHE A 116 12.19 -13.10 1.63
CA PHE A 116 10.89 -12.88 0.99
C PHE A 116 9.76 -12.61 2.00
N LYS A 117 9.95 -12.92 3.29
CA LYS A 117 8.96 -12.60 4.35
C LYS A 117 8.74 -11.09 4.53
N MET A 118 9.80 -10.30 4.35
CA MET A 118 9.74 -8.85 4.56
C MET A 118 9.21 -8.08 3.36
N PHE A 119 9.40 -8.62 2.15
CA PHE A 119 9.00 -7.96 0.92
C PHE A 119 7.51 -7.55 0.87
N PRO A 120 6.52 -8.43 1.16
CA PRO A 120 5.11 -8.03 1.14
C PRO A 120 4.76 -6.94 2.16
N LEU A 121 5.47 -6.90 3.29
CA LEU A 121 5.29 -5.87 4.31
C LEU A 121 5.82 -4.52 3.81
N ILE A 122 6.98 -4.53 3.15
CA ILE A 122 7.57 -3.33 2.54
C ILE A 122 6.63 -2.80 1.45
N VAL A 123 6.10 -3.67 0.59
CA VAL A 123 5.14 -3.29 -0.47
C VAL A 123 3.88 -2.65 0.13
N GLY A 124 3.27 -3.28 1.14
CA GLY A 124 2.07 -2.74 1.80
C GLY A 124 2.33 -1.41 2.51
N ALA A 125 3.41 -1.33 3.29
CA ALA A 125 3.78 -0.10 4.01
C ALA A 125 4.13 1.03 3.05
N TYR A 126 4.92 0.76 2.01
CA TYR A 126 5.24 1.73 0.98
C TYR A 126 3.98 2.25 0.31
N THR A 127 3.06 1.36 -0.08
CA THR A 127 1.79 1.73 -0.74
C THR A 127 0.93 2.63 0.15
N PHE A 128 0.84 2.33 1.45
CA PHE A 128 0.13 3.18 2.40
C PHE A 128 0.79 4.57 2.52
N LEU A 129 2.10 4.63 2.78
CA LEU A 129 2.82 5.89 3.00
C LEU A 129 2.82 6.77 1.75
N SER A 130 3.11 6.17 0.59
CA SER A 130 3.13 6.87 -0.71
C SER A 130 1.75 7.43 -1.07
N SER A 131 0.69 6.64 -0.90
CA SER A 131 -0.68 7.07 -1.21
C SER A 131 -1.18 8.12 -0.22
N PHE A 132 -0.83 8.00 1.06
CA PHE A 132 -1.11 9.01 2.07
C PHE A 132 -0.42 10.35 1.73
N LEU A 133 0.86 10.29 1.37
CA LEU A 133 1.62 11.46 0.93
C LEU A 133 1.01 12.09 -0.33
N CYS A 134 0.66 11.28 -1.33
CA CYS A 134 0.00 11.74 -2.54
C CYS A 134 -1.31 12.46 -2.22
N ASN A 135 -2.16 11.88 -1.36
CA ASN A 135 -3.40 12.51 -0.90
C ASN A 135 -3.12 13.85 -0.18
N ALA A 136 -2.09 13.91 0.66
CA ALA A 136 -1.72 15.10 1.42
C ALA A 136 -1.23 16.26 0.52
N ILE A 137 -0.57 15.96 -0.61
CA ILE A 137 -0.09 16.98 -1.55
C ILE A 137 -1.13 17.41 -2.59
N VAL A 138 -2.29 16.74 -2.72
CA VAL A 138 -3.35 17.15 -3.67
C VAL A 138 -3.78 18.61 -3.47
N PRO A 139 -4.10 19.10 -2.26
CA PRO A 139 -4.49 20.50 -2.06
C PRO A 139 -3.39 21.48 -2.50
N ALA A 140 -2.13 21.18 -2.19
CA ALA A 140 -1.00 22.01 -2.59
C ALA A 140 -0.77 22.00 -4.11
N THR A 141 -1.02 20.87 -4.77
CA THR A 141 -0.94 20.72 -6.22
C THR A 141 -2.02 21.56 -6.91
N ASN A 142 -3.25 21.47 -6.42
CA ASN A 142 -4.36 22.28 -6.93
C ASN A 142 -4.11 23.77 -6.72
N ALA A 143 -3.67 24.18 -5.53
CA ALA A 143 -3.36 25.58 -5.25
C ALA A 143 -2.21 26.13 -6.10
N ALA A 144 -1.21 25.30 -6.46
CA ALA A 144 -0.16 25.70 -7.40
C ALA A 144 -0.71 25.88 -8.82
N ARG A 145 -1.62 25.00 -9.27
CA ARG A 145 -2.31 25.13 -10.55
C ARG A 145 -3.14 26.41 -10.60
N ASP A 146 -3.90 26.70 -9.55
CA ASP A 146 -4.81 27.84 -9.48
C ASP A 146 -4.07 29.19 -9.49
N ARG A 147 -2.83 29.22 -8.98
CA ARG A 147 -1.95 30.40 -9.02
C ARG A 147 -1.07 30.50 -10.27
N ASN A 148 -1.25 29.59 -11.25
CA ASN A 148 -0.37 29.46 -12.41
C ASN A 148 1.13 29.27 -12.06
N ASP A 149 1.42 28.69 -10.88
CA ASP A 149 2.77 28.34 -10.45
C ASP A 149 3.18 26.99 -11.09
N THR A 150 3.60 27.09 -12.36
CA THR A 150 3.93 25.93 -13.21
C THR A 150 5.07 25.09 -12.64
N LYS A 151 6.07 25.72 -12.01
CA LYS A 151 7.22 25.04 -11.42
C LYS A 151 6.81 24.17 -10.23
N ARG A 152 6.06 24.75 -9.28
CA ARG A 152 5.61 24.01 -8.09
C ARG A 152 4.59 22.94 -8.46
N PHE A 153 3.68 23.23 -9.39
CA PHE A 153 2.74 22.24 -9.91
C PHE A 153 3.49 21.03 -10.50
N ALA A 154 4.47 21.27 -11.38
CA ALA A 154 5.23 20.21 -12.01
C ALA A 154 6.01 19.36 -10.99
N GLN A 155 6.58 19.98 -9.96
CA GLN A 155 7.29 19.27 -8.89
C GLN A 155 6.35 18.35 -8.10
N LEU A 156 5.23 18.88 -7.59
CA LEU A 156 4.28 18.12 -6.79
C LEU A 156 3.62 17.00 -7.61
N HIS A 157 3.25 17.29 -8.86
CA HIS A 157 2.70 16.30 -9.77
C HIS A 157 3.71 15.19 -10.09
N ARG A 158 4.98 15.54 -10.36
CA ARG A 158 6.02 14.54 -10.61
C ARG A 158 6.23 13.63 -9.40
N VAL A 159 6.21 14.18 -8.18
CA VAL A 159 6.30 13.38 -6.96
C VAL A 159 5.16 12.37 -6.87
N SER A 160 3.90 12.78 -7.10
CA SER A 160 2.78 11.84 -7.03
C SER A 160 2.85 10.76 -8.12
N VAL A 161 3.23 11.12 -9.34
CA VAL A 161 3.40 10.16 -10.45
C VAL A 161 4.50 9.15 -10.13
N LEU A 162 5.68 9.58 -9.70
CA LEU A 162 6.81 8.68 -9.40
C LEU A 162 6.48 7.73 -8.25
N LEU A 163 5.81 8.23 -7.20
CA LEU A 163 5.35 7.40 -6.08
C LEU A 163 4.35 6.34 -6.55
N THR A 164 3.38 6.73 -7.38
CA THR A 164 2.35 5.81 -7.91
C THR A 164 2.97 4.77 -8.87
N MET A 165 3.93 5.18 -9.69
CA MET A 165 4.67 4.26 -10.59
C MET A 165 5.48 3.24 -9.80
N LEU A 166 6.16 3.66 -8.72
CA LEU A 166 6.89 2.72 -7.88
C LEU A 166 5.93 1.78 -7.13
N THR A 167 4.76 2.25 -6.68
CA THR A 167 3.71 1.37 -6.13
C THR A 167 3.30 0.29 -7.13
N LEU A 168 3.07 0.64 -8.41
CA LEU A 168 2.76 -0.33 -9.47
C LEU A 168 3.86 -1.37 -9.62
N LEU A 169 5.12 -0.93 -9.76
CA LEU A 169 6.26 -1.83 -9.95
C LEU A 169 6.46 -2.78 -8.77
N LEU A 170 6.26 -2.30 -7.54
CA LEU A 170 6.36 -3.12 -6.33
C LEU A 170 5.27 -4.20 -6.27
N HIS A 171 4.04 -3.86 -6.63
CA HIS A 171 2.94 -4.84 -6.67
C HIS A 171 3.12 -5.88 -7.77
N LEU A 172 3.54 -5.47 -8.98
CA LEU A 172 3.92 -6.42 -10.03
C LEU A 172 5.10 -7.29 -9.59
N GLY A 173 6.12 -6.69 -8.98
CA GLY A 173 7.27 -7.39 -8.43
C GLY A 173 6.86 -8.45 -7.41
N TRP A 174 5.95 -8.13 -6.48
CA TRP A 174 5.42 -9.10 -5.53
C TRP A 174 4.75 -10.30 -6.22
N MET A 175 3.90 -10.04 -7.22
CA MET A 175 3.21 -11.10 -7.96
C MET A 175 4.16 -12.03 -8.70
N PHE A 176 5.24 -11.51 -9.29
CA PHE A 176 6.19 -12.34 -10.06
C PHE A 176 7.21 -13.06 -9.17
N VAL A 177 7.66 -12.41 -8.10
CA VAL A 177 8.59 -13.00 -7.14
C VAL A 177 7.97 -14.21 -6.42
N THR A 178 6.69 -14.15 -6.07
CA THR A 178 6.02 -15.28 -5.41
C THR A 178 5.93 -16.50 -6.33
N ASN A 179 5.69 -16.32 -7.63
CA ASN A 179 5.65 -17.41 -8.61
C ASN A 179 7.02 -18.12 -8.79
N ALA A 180 8.12 -17.46 -8.43
CA ALA A 180 9.47 -18.04 -8.50
C ALA A 180 9.91 -18.71 -7.18
N SER A 181 9.12 -18.58 -6.10
CA SER A 181 9.51 -18.96 -4.72
C SER A 181 8.63 -20.07 -4.12
N VAL A 182 7.63 -20.55 -4.86
CA VAL A 182 6.74 -21.67 -4.53
C VAL A 182 7.11 -22.85 -5.41
#